data_AF-A0A9X3CYC9-F1
#
_entry.id   AF-A0A9X3CYC9-F1
#
_cell.length_a   1.000
_cell.length_b   1.000
_cell.length_c   1.000
_cell.angle_alpha   90.00
_cell.angle_beta   90.00
_cell.angle_gamma   90.00
#
_symmetry.space_group_name_H-M   'P 1'
#
loop_
_entity.id
_entity.type
_entity.pdbx_description
1 polymer ?
#
loop_
_entity_poly.entity_id
_entity_poly.type
_entity_poly.pdbx_seq_one_letter_code
_entity_poly.pdbx_strand_id
1 'polypeptide(L)'
;MYLSIDIEQMARPVVKNAGRTSLISRFLHFFLNRSLKSFCQELDSFILSLEGSLKHIENLDEDGAMKLLQSTKKTISKMDEIGEELQKVSYFENQNVKEKYIYMQNILYKIEGRLHRITFQNKKKFSSEDSLKRGVIKMNSKYTETLLVK
;
A
#
# COMPACT_ATOMS: atom_id res chain seq x y z
N MET A 1 9.27 -2.19 25.97
CA MET A 1 10.08 -2.46 24.76
C MET A 1 9.23 -2.01 23.57
N TYR A 2 9.41 -0.77 23.11
CA TYR A 2 8.68 -0.26 21.94
C TYR A 2 9.26 -0.95 20.71
N LEU A 3 8.55 -1.95 20.15
CA LEU A 3 8.85 -2.41 18.80
C LEU A 3 8.60 -1.20 17.90
N SER A 4 9.66 -0.55 17.43
CA SER A 4 9.52 0.52 16.44
C SER A 4 8.97 -0.12 15.17
N ILE A 5 7.71 0.18 14.85
CA ILE A 5 7.10 -0.28 13.60
C ILE A 5 7.82 0.43 12.46
N ASP A 6 8.61 -0.31 11.70
CA ASP A 6 9.29 0.19 10.50
C ASP A 6 8.86 -0.68 9.30
N ILE A 7 7.81 -0.20 8.61
CA ILE A 7 7.23 -0.88 7.45
C ILE A 7 8.25 -1.01 6.31
N GLU A 8 9.13 -0.02 6.14
CA GLU A 8 10.17 -0.06 5.12
C GLU A 8 11.20 -1.15 5.44
N GLN A 9 11.61 -1.29 6.69
CA GLN A 9 12.49 -2.38 7.12
C GLN A 9 11.82 -3.75 6.92
N MET A 10 10.54 -3.88 7.24
CA MET A 10 9.76 -5.12 7.06
C MET A 10 9.64 -5.53 5.59
N ALA A 11 9.57 -4.57 4.66
CA ALA A 11 9.44 -4.82 3.23
C ALA A 11 10.76 -5.22 2.55
N ARG A 12 11.93 -4.93 3.16
CA ARG A 12 13.25 -5.16 2.55
C ARG A 12 13.47 -6.57 1.97
N PRO A 13 13.06 -7.67 2.64
CA PRO A 13 13.26 -9.03 2.11
C PRO A 13 12.53 -9.19 0.77
N VAL A 14 11.24 -8.84 0.74
CA VAL A 14 10.37 -8.94 -0.44
C VAL A 14 10.91 -8.10 -1.59
N VAL A 15 11.30 -6.86 -1.33
CA VAL A 15 11.88 -5.95 -2.33
C VAL A 15 13.18 -6.54 -2.92
N LYS A 16 14.05 -7.09 -2.08
CA LYS A 16 15.33 -7.65 -2.51
C LYS A 16 15.16 -8.91 -3.36
N ASN A 17 14.22 -9.80 -3.02
CA ASN A 17 13.95 -10.97 -3.86
C ASN A 17 13.21 -10.64 -5.14
N ALA A 18 12.29 -9.68 -5.14
CA ALA A 18 11.65 -9.21 -6.36
C ALA A 18 12.70 -8.71 -7.38
N GLY A 19 13.63 -7.86 -6.94
CA GLY A 19 14.70 -7.32 -7.80
C GLY A 19 15.67 -8.37 -8.34
N ARG A 20 15.94 -9.45 -7.61
CA ARG A 20 16.80 -10.56 -8.08
C ARG A 20 16.18 -11.36 -9.20
N THR A 21 14.85 -11.43 -9.24
CA THR A 21 14.12 -12.25 -10.21
C THR A 21 14.06 -11.61 -11.60
N SER A 22 14.00 -10.27 -11.67
CA SER A 22 13.96 -9.51 -12.94
C SER A 22 15.15 -9.85 -13.86
N LEU A 23 16.32 -10.15 -13.29
CA LEU A 23 17.54 -10.51 -14.02
C LEU A 23 17.54 -11.94 -14.62
N ILE A 24 16.65 -12.84 -14.19
CA ILE A 24 16.70 -14.28 -14.51
C ILE A 24 15.62 -14.68 -15.54
N SER A 25 14.87 -13.70 -16.06
CA SER A 25 13.55 -13.86 -16.69
C SER A 25 13.47 -14.54 -18.07
N ARG A 26 14.46 -15.32 -18.51
CA ARG A 26 14.33 -16.01 -19.82
C ARG A 26 14.76 -17.47 -19.94
N PHE A 27 15.51 -18.03 -18.99
CA PHE A 27 16.21 -19.30 -19.29
C PHE A 27 15.91 -20.51 -18.41
N LEU A 28 15.32 -20.41 -17.21
CA LEU A 28 15.27 -21.59 -16.31
C LEU A 28 13.98 -21.68 -15.48
N HIS A 29 13.01 -22.47 -15.94
CA HIS A 29 11.79 -22.83 -15.19
C HIS A 29 12.08 -23.44 -13.80
N PHE A 30 13.20 -24.17 -13.64
CA PHE A 30 13.58 -24.77 -12.36
C PHE A 30 13.99 -23.74 -11.30
N PHE A 31 14.67 -22.66 -11.72
CA PHE A 31 15.01 -21.55 -10.84
C PHE A 31 13.77 -20.74 -10.45
N LEU A 32 12.79 -20.64 -11.36
CA LEU A 32 11.51 -20.00 -11.10
C LEU A 32 10.78 -20.64 -9.91
N ASN A 33 10.67 -21.97 -9.85
CA ASN A 33 9.97 -22.66 -8.76
C ASN A 33 10.65 -22.48 -7.39
N ARG A 34 11.98 -22.52 -7.33
CA ARG A 34 12.73 -22.27 -6.08
C ARG A 34 12.61 -20.80 -5.64
N SER A 35 12.64 -19.89 -6.61
CA SER A 35 12.46 -18.44 -6.37
C SER A 35 11.04 -18.13 -5.89
N LEU A 36 10.01 -18.72 -6.50
CA LEU A 36 8.60 -18.56 -6.13
C LEU A 36 8.34 -18.98 -4.67
N LYS A 37 8.88 -20.13 -4.24
CA LYS A 37 8.74 -20.59 -2.85
C LYS A 37 9.41 -19.63 -1.86
N SER A 38 10.62 -19.18 -2.18
CA SER A 38 11.34 -18.19 -1.36
C SER A 38 10.58 -16.87 -1.27
N PHE A 39 10.04 -16.40 -2.39
CA PHE A 39 9.26 -15.18 -2.46
C PHE A 39 7.95 -15.28 -1.66
N CYS A 40 7.23 -16.40 -1.75
CA CYS A 40 6.05 -16.65 -0.91
C CYS A 40 6.37 -16.60 0.59
N GLN A 41 7.50 -17.18 1.01
CA GLN A 41 7.89 -17.18 2.44
C GLN A 41 8.18 -15.77 2.94
N GLU A 42 8.77 -14.91 2.10
CA GLU A 42 9.01 -13.51 2.45
C GLU A 42 7.73 -12.69 2.44
N LEU A 43 6.81 -12.94 1.50
CA LEU A 43 5.47 -12.36 1.55
C LEU A 43 4.75 -12.74 2.84
N ASP A 44 4.79 -14.01 3.24
CA ASP A 44 4.18 -14.48 4.49
C ASP A 44 4.77 -13.80 5.71
N SER A 45 6.11 -13.71 5.76
CA SER A 45 6.81 -13.02 6.85
C SER A 45 6.44 -11.54 6.92
N PHE A 46 6.32 -10.89 5.75
CA PHE A 46 5.94 -9.50 5.66
C PHE A 46 4.48 -9.29 6.09
N ILE A 47 3.55 -10.10 5.57
CA ILE A 47 2.13 -10.10 5.95
C ILE A 47 1.97 -10.21 7.46
N LEU A 48 2.63 -11.20 8.10
CA LEU A 48 2.57 -11.38 9.54
C LEU A 48 3.08 -10.15 10.30
N SER A 49 4.16 -9.53 9.81
CA SER A 49 4.70 -8.31 10.40
C SER A 49 3.74 -7.13 10.28
N LEU A 50 3.04 -7.01 9.14
CA LEU A 50 2.03 -5.98 8.91
C LEU A 50 0.79 -6.17 9.78
N GLU A 51 0.30 -7.41 9.91
CA GLU A 51 -0.81 -7.75 10.79
C GLU A 51 -0.49 -7.48 12.27
N GLY A 52 0.72 -7.84 12.70
CA GLY A 52 1.22 -7.48 14.03
C GLY A 52 1.22 -5.97 14.23
N SER A 53 1.74 -5.23 13.24
CA SER A 53 1.80 -3.76 13.28
C SER A 53 0.42 -3.11 13.35
N LEU A 54 -0.58 -3.64 12.63
CA LEU A 54 -1.97 -3.15 12.65
C LEU A 54 -2.56 -3.08 14.06
N LYS A 55 -2.21 -4.02 14.94
CA LYS A 55 -2.69 -4.06 16.33
C LYS A 55 -2.09 -2.97 17.22
N HIS A 56 -0.96 -2.39 16.82
CA HIS A 56 -0.19 -1.45 17.64
C HIS A 56 -0.21 -0.02 17.11
N ILE A 57 -0.63 0.20 15.86
CA ILE A 57 -0.69 1.53 15.23
C ILE A 57 -1.57 2.52 15.99
N GLU A 58 -2.64 2.07 16.64
CA GLU A 58 -3.56 2.94 17.38
C GLU A 58 -2.93 3.57 18.63
N ASN A 59 -1.78 3.06 19.09
CA ASN A 59 -1.06 3.59 20.25
C ASN A 59 0.01 4.62 19.88
N LEU A 60 0.13 5.01 18.60
CA LEU A 60 1.10 6.00 18.15
C LEU A 60 0.60 7.42 18.44
N ASP A 61 1.55 8.31 18.76
CA ASP A 61 1.32 9.74 18.79
C ASP A 61 1.21 10.31 17.36
N GLU A 62 0.75 11.55 17.22
CA GLU A 62 0.54 12.18 15.92
C GLU A 62 1.83 12.27 15.08
N ASP A 63 2.96 12.58 15.73
CA ASP A 63 4.26 12.69 15.07
C ASP A 63 4.81 11.32 14.63
N GLY A 64 4.67 10.29 15.48
CA GLY A 64 5.02 8.91 15.13
C GLY A 64 4.14 8.38 14.01
N ALA A 65 2.83 8.65 14.06
CA ALA A 65 1.90 8.27 13.01
C ALA A 65 2.21 8.97 11.67
N MET A 66 2.57 10.25 11.68
CA MET A 66 2.95 11.00 10.46
C MET A 66 4.22 10.42 9.82
N LYS A 67 5.26 10.14 10.62
CA LYS A 67 6.51 9.52 10.12
C LYS A 67 6.23 8.14 9.52
N LEU A 68 5.43 7.33 10.23
CA LEU A 68 5.08 6.00 9.77
C LEU A 68 4.20 6.04 8.52
N LEU A 69 3.30 7.01 8.40
CA LEU A 69 2.48 7.24 7.22
C LEU A 69 3.36 7.51 5.99
N GLN A 70 4.36 8.38 6.12
CA GLN A 70 5.29 8.67 5.01
C GLN A 70 6.09 7.42 4.59
N SER A 71 6.59 6.64 5.56
CA SER A 71 7.28 5.38 5.28
C SER A 71 6.38 4.34 4.62
N THR A 72 5.14 4.22 5.10
CA THR A 72 4.12 3.32 4.53
C THR A 72 3.80 3.69 3.09
N LYS A 73 3.60 4.97 2.78
CA LYS A 73 3.35 5.45 1.40
C LYS A 73 4.49 5.12 0.45
N LYS A 74 5.74 5.35 0.87
CA LYS A 74 6.92 4.96 0.08
C LYS A 74 6.96 3.45 -0.16
N THR A 75 6.61 2.66 0.85
CA THR A 75 6.56 1.20 0.73
C THR A 75 5.47 0.76 -0.23
N ILE A 76 4.27 1.35 -0.16
CA ILE A 76 3.18 1.09 -1.12
C ILE A 76 3.65 1.37 -2.54
N SER A 77 4.22 2.55 -2.82
CA SER A 77 4.71 2.87 -4.18
C SER A 77 5.75 1.87 -4.68
N LYS A 78 6.71 1.48 -3.83
CA LYS A 78 7.71 0.43 -4.18
C LYS A 78 7.06 -0.93 -4.45
N MET A 79 6.04 -1.29 -3.66
CA MET A 79 5.32 -2.54 -3.89
C MET A 79 4.50 -2.44 -5.18
N ASP A 80 3.87 -1.31 -5.51
CA ASP A 80 3.13 -1.19 -6.76
C ASP A 80 4.06 -1.38 -7.98
N GLU A 81 5.25 -0.78 -7.96
CA GLU A 81 6.30 -1.01 -8.98
C GLU A 81 6.72 -2.49 -9.06
N ILE A 82 6.92 -3.16 -7.93
CA ILE A 82 7.22 -4.60 -7.88
C ILE A 82 6.05 -5.41 -8.47
N GLY A 83 4.81 -5.02 -8.21
CA GLY A 83 3.62 -5.69 -8.72
C GLY A 83 3.58 -5.67 -10.24
N GLU A 84 3.90 -4.53 -10.85
CA GLU A 84 4.03 -4.40 -12.30
C GLU A 84 5.12 -5.32 -12.87
N GLU A 85 6.28 -5.38 -12.23
CA GLU A 85 7.39 -6.25 -12.65
C GLU A 85 7.02 -7.73 -12.54
N LEU A 86 6.41 -8.15 -11.43
CA LEU A 86 5.95 -9.53 -11.23
C LEU A 86 4.91 -9.95 -12.27
N GLN A 87 4.06 -9.02 -12.70
CA GLN A 87 3.10 -9.27 -13.77
C GLN A 87 3.80 -9.50 -15.12
N LYS A 88 4.86 -8.74 -15.43
CA LYS A 88 5.64 -8.91 -16.68
C LYS A 88 6.36 -10.25 -16.76
N VAL A 89 6.78 -10.82 -15.63
CA VAL A 89 7.51 -12.10 -15.57
C VAL A 89 6.62 -13.31 -15.23
N SER A 90 5.30 -13.19 -15.42
CA SER A 90 4.32 -14.28 -15.19
C SER A 90 4.30 -14.85 -13.77
N TYR A 91 4.78 -14.12 -12.75
CA TYR A 91 4.77 -14.60 -11.36
C TYR A 91 3.35 -14.82 -10.81
N PHE A 92 2.40 -14.02 -11.29
CA PHE A 92 0.99 -14.12 -10.92
C PHE A 92 0.22 -15.25 -11.63
N GLU A 93 0.86 -16.02 -12.51
CA GLU A 93 0.31 -17.32 -12.95
C GLU A 93 0.26 -18.31 -11.78
N ASN A 94 1.13 -18.13 -10.76
CA ASN A 94 0.99 -18.82 -9.50
C ASN A 94 -0.08 -18.15 -8.64
N GLN A 95 -1.23 -18.82 -8.50
CA GLN A 95 -2.37 -18.30 -7.75
C GLN A 95 -2.03 -17.97 -6.28
N ASN A 96 -1.20 -18.81 -5.63
CA ASN A 96 -0.81 -18.59 -4.23
C ASN A 96 0.04 -17.31 -4.06
N VAL A 97 0.96 -17.04 -4.99
CA VAL A 97 1.72 -15.77 -4.98
C VAL A 97 0.78 -14.59 -5.17
N LYS A 98 -0.11 -14.67 -6.17
CA LYS A 98 -1.06 -13.61 -6.49
C LYS A 98 -1.96 -13.27 -5.30
N GLU A 99 -2.53 -14.29 -4.65
CA GLU A 99 -3.40 -14.11 -3.49
C GLU A 99 -2.67 -13.48 -2.30
N LYS A 100 -1.47 -13.98 -1.97
CA LYS A 100 -0.64 -13.39 -0.91
C LYS A 100 -0.27 -11.95 -1.21
N TYR A 101 0.07 -11.65 -2.46
CA TYR A 101 0.42 -10.30 -2.88
C TYR A 101 -0.75 -9.31 -2.71
N ILE A 102 -1.93 -9.68 -3.21
CA ILE A 102 -3.15 -8.88 -3.05
C ILE A 102 -3.49 -8.70 -1.57
N TYR A 103 -3.37 -9.76 -0.78
CA TYR A 103 -3.61 -9.70 0.66
C TYR A 103 -2.67 -8.73 1.38
N MET A 104 -1.38 -8.79 1.06
CA MET A 104 -0.35 -7.89 1.57
C MET A 104 -0.64 -6.43 1.21
N GLN A 105 -0.98 -6.12 -0.05
CA GLN A 105 -1.38 -4.77 -0.45
C GLN A 105 -2.61 -4.29 0.31
N ASN A 106 -3.63 -5.13 0.47
CA ASN A 106 -4.83 -4.78 1.23
C ASN A 106 -4.51 -4.41 2.69
N ILE A 107 -3.56 -5.09 3.32
CA ILE A 107 -3.11 -4.75 4.67
C ILE A 107 -2.35 -3.42 4.67
N LEU A 108 -1.45 -3.17 3.72
CA LEU A 108 -0.72 -1.91 3.62
C LEU A 108 -1.68 -0.71 3.51
N TYR A 109 -2.70 -0.78 2.65
CA TYR A 109 -3.70 0.29 2.53
C TYR A 109 -4.57 0.44 3.80
N LYS A 110 -4.86 -0.65 4.53
CA LYS A 110 -5.52 -0.57 5.84
C LYS A 110 -4.65 0.17 6.87
N ILE A 111 -3.35 -0.12 6.90
CA ILE A 111 -2.37 0.57 7.75
C ILE A 111 -2.34 2.05 7.39
N GLU A 112 -2.20 2.38 6.10
CA GLU A 112 -2.18 3.74 5.59
C GLU A 112 -3.44 4.52 6.01
N GLY A 113 -4.62 3.93 5.85
CA GLY A 113 -5.89 4.55 6.24
C GLY A 113 -5.99 4.83 7.74
N ARG A 114 -5.52 3.90 8.59
CA ARG A 114 -5.47 4.11 10.05
C ARG A 114 -4.50 5.22 10.44
N LEU A 115 -3.32 5.24 9.84
CA LEU A 115 -2.31 6.28 10.08
C LEU A 115 -2.80 7.65 9.61
N HIS A 116 -3.48 7.71 8.46
CA HIS A 116 -4.16 8.92 7.99
C HIS A 116 -5.17 9.42 9.01
N ARG A 117 -6.01 8.54 9.55
CA ARG A 117 -6.97 8.94 10.58
C ARG A 117 -6.24 9.56 11.78
N ILE A 118 -5.26 8.89 12.36
CA ILE A 118 -4.53 9.37 13.54
C ILE A 118 -3.84 10.72 13.26
N THR A 119 -3.13 10.82 12.13
CA THR A 119 -2.33 12.00 11.76
C THR A 119 -3.19 13.27 11.52
N PHE A 120 -4.44 13.11 11.09
CA PHE A 120 -5.28 14.23 10.66
C PHE A 120 -6.55 14.41 11.51
N GLN A 121 -6.84 13.52 12.45
CA GLN A 121 -8.06 13.57 13.28
C GLN A 121 -8.15 14.83 14.16
N ASN A 122 -7.02 15.31 14.68
CA ASN A 122 -6.97 16.47 15.57
C ASN A 122 -6.51 17.77 14.87
N LYS A 123 -6.22 17.73 13.56
CA LYS A 123 -5.86 18.95 12.84
C LYS A 123 -7.05 19.90 12.75
N LYS A 124 -6.79 21.19 12.99
CA LYS A 124 -7.79 22.26 12.95
C LYS A 124 -8.48 22.22 11.57
N LYS A 125 -9.76 21.85 11.56
CA LYS A 125 -10.58 21.85 10.35
C LYS A 125 -10.83 23.30 9.96
N PHE A 126 -10.21 23.75 8.88
CA PHE A 126 -10.55 25.03 8.29
C PHE A 126 -11.90 24.87 7.59
N SER A 127 -12.91 25.62 8.02
CA SER A 127 -14.16 25.69 7.26
C SER A 127 -13.82 26.23 5.88
N SER A 128 -14.15 25.48 4.83
CA SER A 128 -14.09 26.01 3.47
C SER A 128 -14.92 27.29 3.41
N GLU A 129 -14.38 28.33 2.76
CA GLU A 129 -15.09 29.58 2.55
C GLU A 129 -16.41 29.31 1.80
N ASP A 130 -17.47 30.03 2.17
CA ASP A 130 -18.78 29.85 1.54
C ASP A 130 -18.81 30.25 0.06
N SER A 131 -17.81 30.99 -0.40
CA SER A 131 -17.54 31.27 -1.82
C SER A 131 -17.26 29.97 -2.59
N LEU A 132 -16.39 29.11 -2.06
CA LEU A 132 -16.03 27.81 -2.66
C LEU A 132 -17.21 26.85 -2.64
N LYS A 133 -17.94 26.77 -1.52
CA LYS A 133 -19.14 25.92 -1.43
C LYS A 133 -20.20 26.31 -2.47
N ARG A 134 -20.46 27.62 -2.60
CA ARG A 134 -21.40 28.16 -3.61
C ARG A 134 -20.91 27.92 -5.03
N GLY A 135 -19.61 28.02 -5.28
CA GLY A 135 -19.00 27.70 -6.57
C GLY A 135 -19.24 26.25 -6.99
N VAL A 136 -19.01 25.29 -6.08
CA VAL A 136 -19.24 23.85 -6.34
C VAL A 136 -20.72 23.56 -6.56
N ILE A 137 -21.63 24.13 -5.75
CA ILE A 137 -23.08 23.96 -5.91
C ILE A 137 -23.53 24.44 -7.29
N LYS A 138 -23.05 25.62 -7.72
CA LYS A 138 -23.40 26.21 -9.03
C LYS A 138 -22.84 25.41 -10.21
N MET A 139 -21.65 24.83 -10.04
CA MET A 139 -21.03 23.99 -11.06
C MET A 139 -21.79 22.67 -11.21
N ASN A 140 -22.17 22.05 -10.09
CA ASN A 140 -22.97 20.83 -10.08
C ASN A 140 -24.38 21.08 -10.64
N SER A 141 -25.05 22.16 -10.25
CA SER A 141 -26.38 22.48 -10.79
C SER A 141 -26.36 22.65 -12.31
N LYS A 142 -25.36 23.37 -12.83
CA LYS A 142 -25.18 23.55 -14.27
C LYS A 142 -24.89 22.24 -15.00
N TYR A 143 -24.11 21.35 -14.39
CA TYR A 143 -23.82 20.03 -14.94
C TYR A 143 -25.08 19.15 -14.97
N THR A 144 -25.87 19.15 -13.89
CA THR A 144 -27.15 18.42 -13.80
C THR A 144 -28.18 18.95 -14.79
N GLU A 145 -28.30 20.27 -14.95
CA GLU A 145 -29.14 20.89 -15.98
C GLU A 145 -28.75 20.43 -17.39
N THR A 146 -27.44 20.35 -17.67
CA THR A 146 -26.94 19.90 -18.97
C THR A 146 -27.27 18.42 -19.24
N LEU A 147 -27.32 17.58 -18.20
CA LEU A 147 -27.68 16.16 -18.31
C LEU A 147 -29.19 15.92 -18.43
N LEU A 148 -30.02 16.81 -17.89
CA LEU A 148 -31.49 16.70 -17.91
C LEU A 148 -32.16 17.35 -19.13
N VAL A 149 -31.40 18.05 -19.98
CA VAL A 149 -31.88 18.68 -21.23
C VAL A 149 -31.73 17.73 -22.46
N LYS A 150 -31.57 16.42 -22.23
CA LYS A 150 -31.72 15.38 -23.27
C LYS A 150 -33.15 14.87 -23.31
#